data_AF-A0A165XGX1-F1
#
_entry.id   AF-A0A165XGX1-F1
#
_cell.length_a   1.000
_cell.length_b   1.000
_cell.length_c   1.000
_cell.angle_alpha   90.00
_cell.angle_beta   90.00
_cell.angle_gamma   90.00
#
_symmetry.space_group_name_H-M   'P 1'
#
loop_
_entity.id
_entity.type
_entity.pdbx_description
1 polymer ?
#
loop_
_entity_poly.entity_id
_entity_poly.type
_entity_poly.pdbx_seq_one_letter_code
_entity_poly.pdbx_strand_id
1 'polypeptide(L)'
;MTGLLYQLRNLATSFEGRATILLATWEVGVVLAAGIAAIMIGTTYHAVRYEGSVFEGLVSQALVGDVDVGLAKGLKMAYGKMRKLGLHAWRKTGMVVLLELLKGCWKRISRLIGIKRRGGWSDNKSSDELWWRRATKALRKWMKNWRIRVKREFMHEMSQMTTIYLELIAEASDPILLERAAASFRYRDLVQYGEGPRDQFEKAYSRLMATDTSFRVRETVSAQLSRFSVWATQRRKEIDRKRESRAVEERLAREGHETWIARSKKREEEAKQDDEEEHRAFRLTAFLRQQQTDDIYSYFVASKENYLELLDLFSLPRDKLLAECICINNHNIFFGYPGDIFCWSLNRCVDLLDAHKADDITRILSHVDLFSAVRSVIRAKRYITRYDDVLSLIIGDRRTDVLHFLAEFISRSARRDWILVDPLAASSAFLITVGYPPQFPSDLDISSIVTHVARNPSWENWHKVSDVVIAYLVQCDISTLSDRSGIYHFLQQCVHLEFSSPFEGPDHPDIRRATPETRDTALTLLNQYEALFVLLPPSPPLPFPDEAAPCLAIHTLDDLTPSIINRADPDPPRYPSTSAPLPLDHHVINLASAEL
;
A
#
# COMPACT_ATOMS: atom_id res chain seq x y z
N MET A 1 21.37 -30.60 -38.80
CA MET A 1 20.22 -31.53 -38.67
C MET A 1 19.52 -31.80 -39.99
N THR A 2 19.03 -30.78 -40.71
CA THR A 2 18.32 -30.94 -42.00
C THR A 2 19.14 -31.62 -43.10
N GLY A 3 20.43 -31.30 -43.24
CA GLY A 3 21.32 -31.95 -44.23
C GLY A 3 21.49 -33.46 -44.00
N LEU A 4 21.57 -33.88 -42.74
CA LEU A 4 21.76 -35.28 -42.36
C LEU A 4 20.47 -36.10 -42.58
N LEU A 5 19.32 -35.51 -42.25
CA LEU A 5 18.00 -36.09 -42.58
C LEU A 5 17.77 -36.18 -44.09
N TYR A 6 18.25 -35.20 -44.86
CA TYR A 6 18.17 -35.24 -46.31
C TYR A 6 19.02 -36.36 -46.91
N GLN A 7 20.25 -36.54 -46.42
CA GLN A 7 21.13 -37.65 -46.82
C GLN A 7 20.54 -39.02 -46.47
N LEU A 8 19.97 -39.18 -45.26
CA LEU A 8 19.26 -40.40 -44.83
C LEU A 8 18.08 -40.74 -45.74
N ARG A 9 17.31 -39.73 -46.18
CA ARG A 9 16.20 -39.93 -47.13
C ARG A 9 16.69 -40.35 -48.51
N ASN A 10 17.73 -39.71 -49.02
CA ASN A 10 18.29 -40.05 -50.33
C ASN A 10 18.89 -41.46 -50.32
N LEU A 11 19.59 -41.84 -49.25
CA LEU A 11 20.11 -43.19 -49.05
C LEU A 11 18.99 -44.24 -48.93
N ALA A 12 17.91 -43.93 -48.20
CA ALA A 12 16.78 -44.85 -48.04
C ALA A 12 16.02 -45.12 -49.35
N THR A 13 16.15 -44.21 -50.34
CA THR A 13 15.46 -44.28 -51.64
C THR A 13 16.35 -44.75 -52.78
N SER A 14 17.66 -44.92 -52.55
CA SER A 14 18.61 -45.38 -53.57
C SER A 14 18.70 -46.91 -53.70
N PHE A 15 18.08 -47.67 -52.80
CA PHE A 15 18.03 -49.14 -52.89
C PHE A 15 16.86 -49.59 -53.77
N GLU A 16 17.09 -50.58 -54.64
CA GLU A 16 16.03 -51.22 -55.46
C GLU A 16 14.91 -51.83 -54.60
N GLY A 17 15.26 -52.27 -53.37
CA GLY A 17 14.30 -52.67 -52.35
C GLY A 17 14.01 -51.55 -51.35
N ARG A 18 12.75 -51.41 -50.93
CA ARG A 18 12.34 -50.39 -49.95
C ARG A 18 13.05 -50.66 -48.60
N ALA A 19 14.10 -49.91 -48.30
CA ALA A 19 14.85 -50.01 -47.04
C ALA A 19 14.04 -49.44 -45.86
N THR A 20 13.09 -50.24 -45.37
CA THR A 20 12.10 -49.86 -44.35
C THR A 20 12.73 -49.36 -43.05
N ILE A 21 13.89 -49.89 -42.67
CA ILE A 21 14.61 -49.46 -41.47
C ILE A 21 15.12 -48.02 -41.64
N LEU A 22 15.83 -47.73 -42.74
CA LEU A 22 16.36 -46.39 -43.02
C LEU A 22 15.25 -45.33 -43.14
N LEU A 23 14.11 -45.72 -43.74
CA LEU A 23 12.96 -44.83 -43.91
C LEU A 23 12.27 -44.54 -42.56
N ALA A 24 12.18 -45.53 -41.66
CA ALA A 24 11.69 -45.32 -40.31
C ALA A 24 12.65 -44.46 -39.46
N THR A 25 13.96 -44.67 -39.58
CA THR A 25 14.98 -43.84 -38.90
C THR A 25 14.90 -42.38 -39.37
N TRP A 26 14.68 -42.16 -40.66
CA TRP A 26 14.45 -40.83 -41.21
C TRP A 26 13.17 -40.18 -40.65
N GLU A 27 12.03 -40.89 -40.65
CA GLU A 27 10.76 -40.37 -40.12
C GLU A 27 10.89 -39.97 -38.63
N VAL A 28 11.52 -40.82 -37.80
CA VAL A 28 11.77 -40.52 -36.38
C VAL A 28 12.69 -39.30 -36.24
N GLY A 29 13.75 -39.22 -37.04
CA GLY A 29 14.68 -38.09 -37.02
C GLY A 29 14.03 -36.76 -37.38
N VAL A 30 13.07 -36.75 -38.32
CA VAL A 30 12.30 -35.55 -38.68
C VAL A 30 11.40 -35.10 -37.53
N VAL A 31 10.70 -36.03 -36.86
CA VAL A 31 9.82 -35.72 -35.71
C VAL A 31 10.64 -35.16 -34.55
N LEU A 32 11.78 -35.77 -34.24
CA LEU A 32 12.67 -35.32 -33.17
C LEU A 32 13.22 -33.91 -33.46
N ALA A 33 13.71 -33.68 -34.69
CA ALA A 33 14.26 -32.39 -35.09
C ALA A 33 13.19 -31.27 -35.04
N ALA A 34 11.97 -31.57 -35.47
CA ALA A 34 10.84 -30.64 -35.38
C ALA A 34 10.46 -30.34 -33.92
N GLY A 35 10.48 -31.35 -33.05
CA GLY A 35 10.24 -31.18 -31.62
C GLY A 35 11.28 -30.28 -30.95
N ILE A 36 12.57 -30.49 -31.24
CA ILE A 36 13.66 -29.66 -30.73
C ILE A 36 13.51 -28.21 -31.23
N ALA A 37 13.23 -28.02 -32.53
CA ALA A 37 13.03 -26.68 -33.09
C ALA A 37 11.83 -25.95 -32.45
N ALA A 38 10.72 -26.66 -32.19
CA ALA A 38 9.56 -26.10 -31.51
C ALA A 38 9.86 -25.71 -30.07
N ILE A 39 10.64 -26.53 -29.34
CA ILE A 39 11.08 -26.21 -27.98
C ILE A 39 12.00 -25.00 -28.00
N MET A 40 12.99 -24.95 -28.89
CA MET A 40 13.89 -23.79 -29.04
C MET A 40 13.12 -22.50 -29.35
N ILE A 41 12.17 -22.54 -30.30
CA ILE A 41 11.34 -21.36 -30.61
C ILE A 41 10.49 -20.97 -29.39
N GLY A 42 9.95 -21.95 -28.66
CA GLY A 42 9.18 -21.72 -27.44
C GLY A 42 10.00 -21.07 -26.33
N THR A 43 11.23 -21.56 -26.11
CA THR A 43 12.13 -21.01 -25.09
C THR A 43 12.67 -19.65 -25.49
N THR A 44 13.04 -19.43 -26.76
CA THR A 44 13.43 -18.11 -27.27
C THR A 44 12.28 -17.11 -27.19
N TYR A 45 11.06 -17.51 -27.57
CA TYR A 45 9.88 -16.64 -27.44
C TYR A 45 9.58 -16.29 -25.98
N HIS A 46 9.70 -17.26 -25.07
CA HIS A 46 9.53 -17.04 -23.63
C HIS A 46 10.60 -16.09 -23.07
N ALA A 47 11.86 -16.25 -23.48
CA ALA A 47 12.98 -15.42 -23.06
C ALA A 47 12.92 -13.98 -23.60
N VAL A 48 12.36 -13.78 -24.80
CA VAL A 48 12.18 -12.44 -25.40
C VAL A 48 10.97 -11.70 -24.81
N ARG A 49 9.96 -12.42 -24.32
CA ARG A 49 8.72 -11.81 -23.78
C ARG A 49 8.81 -11.38 -22.31
N TYR A 50 9.83 -11.83 -21.58
CA TYR A 50 9.99 -11.47 -20.17
C TYR A 50 10.61 -10.07 -20.02
N GLU A 51 9.95 -9.20 -19.26
CA GLU A 51 10.49 -7.89 -18.86
C GLU A 51 11.75 -8.09 -18.00
N GLY A 52 12.90 -7.59 -18.49
CA GLY A 52 14.24 -7.79 -17.92
C GLY A 52 15.19 -8.69 -18.73
N SER A 53 14.85 -9.03 -19.97
CA SER A 53 15.70 -9.86 -20.85
C SER A 53 16.96 -9.14 -21.32
N VAL A 54 18.10 -9.82 -21.37
CA VAL A 54 19.40 -9.32 -21.88
C VAL A 54 19.35 -8.91 -23.37
N PHE A 55 18.28 -9.29 -24.08
CA PHE A 55 18.01 -8.91 -25.47
C PHE A 55 17.14 -7.63 -25.60
N GLU A 56 17.40 -6.65 -24.73
CA GLU A 56 16.75 -5.32 -24.71
C GLU A 56 17.22 -4.44 -25.89
N GLY A 57 17.01 -4.93 -27.12
CA GLY A 57 17.31 -4.21 -28.37
C GLY A 57 16.05 -3.98 -29.21
N LEU A 58 16.19 -3.27 -30.33
CA LEU A 58 15.13 -2.86 -31.26
C LEU A 58 14.07 -3.93 -31.61
N VAL A 59 14.42 -5.21 -31.53
CA VAL A 59 13.53 -6.35 -31.80
C VAL A 59 12.54 -6.60 -30.65
N SER A 60 12.91 -6.36 -29.38
CA SER A 60 11.99 -6.49 -28.24
C SER A 60 11.02 -5.30 -28.18
N GLN A 61 11.50 -4.08 -28.42
CA GLN A 61 10.65 -2.86 -28.50
C GLN A 61 9.62 -2.94 -29.64
N ALA A 62 10.01 -3.44 -30.82
CA ALA A 62 9.09 -3.64 -31.94
C ALA A 62 8.03 -4.73 -31.70
N LEU A 63 8.30 -5.69 -30.80
CA LEU A 63 7.37 -6.78 -30.47
C LEU A 63 6.44 -6.44 -29.29
N VAL A 64 6.93 -5.63 -28.33
CA VAL A 64 6.19 -5.18 -27.15
C VAL A 64 5.32 -3.95 -27.45
N GLY A 65 5.60 -3.21 -28.52
CA GLY A 65 4.68 -2.22 -29.07
C GLY A 65 4.87 -0.81 -28.54
N ASP A 66 6.12 -0.42 -28.27
CA ASP A 66 6.48 0.96 -27.93
C ASP A 66 7.48 1.50 -28.96
N VAL A 67 6.97 2.34 -29.86
CA VAL A 67 7.61 3.39 -30.70
C VAL A 67 6.96 3.47 -32.11
N ASP A 68 6.44 4.68 -32.36
CA ASP A 68 5.96 5.39 -33.54
C ASP A 68 5.07 4.77 -34.64
N VAL A 69 4.02 5.56 -34.91
CA VAL A 69 2.76 5.29 -35.64
C VAL A 69 2.96 4.95 -37.13
N GLY A 70 4.16 5.12 -37.69
CA GLY A 70 4.48 4.84 -39.09
C GLY A 70 4.85 3.37 -39.39
N LEU A 71 5.71 2.76 -38.57
CA LEU A 71 6.20 1.38 -38.78
C LEU A 71 5.17 0.34 -38.31
N ALA A 72 4.42 0.67 -37.26
CA ALA A 72 3.36 -0.16 -36.69
C ALA A 72 2.23 -0.44 -37.70
N LYS A 73 1.89 0.50 -38.59
CA LYS A 73 0.88 0.25 -39.66
C LYS A 73 1.40 -0.73 -40.71
N GLY A 74 2.66 -0.62 -41.11
CA GLY A 74 3.30 -1.54 -42.08
C GLY A 74 3.43 -2.97 -41.54
N LEU A 75 3.89 -3.12 -40.29
CA LEU A 75 4.03 -4.40 -39.61
C LEU A 75 2.69 -5.01 -39.22
N LYS A 76 1.67 -4.22 -38.84
CA LYS A 76 0.32 -4.74 -38.53
C LYS A 76 -0.41 -5.19 -39.80
N MET A 77 -0.14 -4.58 -40.96
CA MET A 77 -0.60 -5.08 -42.25
C MET A 77 0.13 -6.36 -42.66
N ALA A 78 1.46 -6.43 -42.49
CA ALA A 78 2.27 -7.63 -42.78
C ALA A 78 1.94 -8.80 -41.83
N TYR A 79 1.76 -8.53 -40.54
CA TYR A 79 1.39 -9.50 -39.51
C TYR A 79 -0.08 -9.92 -39.64
N GLY A 80 -1.00 -9.03 -40.03
CA GLY A 80 -2.37 -9.37 -40.38
C GLY A 80 -2.46 -10.30 -41.61
N LYS A 81 -1.58 -10.08 -42.60
CA LYS A 81 -1.48 -10.90 -43.82
C LYS A 81 -0.80 -12.25 -43.54
N MET A 82 0.28 -12.27 -42.75
CA MET A 82 0.97 -13.47 -42.27
C MET A 82 0.13 -14.31 -41.29
N ARG A 83 -0.68 -13.69 -40.43
CA ARG A 83 -1.61 -14.39 -39.54
C ARG A 83 -2.79 -14.97 -40.30
N LYS A 84 -3.30 -14.28 -41.34
CA LYS A 84 -4.34 -14.84 -42.22
C LYS A 84 -3.82 -15.97 -43.10
N LEU A 85 -2.62 -15.86 -43.68
CA LEU A 85 -1.99 -16.95 -44.44
C LEU A 85 -1.53 -18.10 -43.54
N GLY A 86 -0.96 -17.77 -42.38
CA GLY A 86 -0.52 -18.71 -41.35
C GLY A 86 -1.68 -19.51 -40.76
N LEU A 87 -2.74 -18.88 -40.25
CA LEU A 87 -3.88 -19.63 -39.70
C LEU A 87 -4.70 -20.37 -40.76
N HIS A 88 -4.75 -19.89 -42.01
CA HIS A 88 -5.50 -20.58 -43.08
C HIS A 88 -4.71 -21.77 -43.65
N ALA A 89 -3.38 -21.69 -43.77
CA ALA A 89 -2.53 -22.83 -44.09
C ALA A 89 -2.39 -23.82 -42.90
N TRP A 90 -2.28 -23.32 -41.67
CA TRP A 90 -2.12 -24.14 -40.47
C TRP A 90 -3.39 -24.91 -40.07
N ARG A 91 -4.59 -24.33 -40.30
CA ARG A 91 -5.88 -25.03 -40.13
C ARG A 91 -6.23 -25.96 -41.28
N LYS A 92 -5.85 -25.65 -42.52
CA LYS A 92 -6.34 -26.39 -43.71
C LYS A 92 -5.39 -27.50 -44.16
N THR A 93 -4.09 -27.41 -43.87
CA THR A 93 -3.12 -28.46 -44.24
C THR A 93 -2.20 -28.85 -43.08
N GLY A 94 -1.69 -27.92 -42.27
CA GLY A 94 -0.66 -28.23 -41.27
C GLY A 94 -1.07 -29.23 -40.17
N MET A 95 -2.14 -28.94 -39.42
CA MET A 95 -2.52 -29.81 -38.29
C MET A 95 -3.13 -31.14 -38.76
N VAL A 96 -3.87 -31.15 -39.87
CA VAL A 96 -4.48 -32.37 -40.42
C VAL A 96 -3.44 -33.25 -41.09
N VAL A 97 -2.49 -32.70 -41.85
CA VAL A 97 -1.41 -33.48 -42.48
C VAL A 97 -0.39 -33.95 -41.44
N LEU A 98 -0.08 -33.15 -40.42
CA LEU A 98 0.79 -33.58 -39.31
C LEU A 98 0.10 -34.64 -38.44
N LEU A 99 -1.20 -34.50 -38.17
CA LEU A 99 -1.96 -35.58 -37.50
C LEU A 99 -2.07 -36.82 -38.39
N GLU A 100 -2.30 -36.70 -39.69
CA GLU A 100 -2.36 -37.83 -40.65
C GLU A 100 -1.01 -38.53 -40.76
N LEU A 101 0.11 -37.77 -40.80
CA LEU A 101 1.47 -38.30 -40.77
C LEU A 101 1.77 -38.99 -39.44
N LEU A 102 1.39 -38.40 -38.31
CA LEU A 102 1.54 -39.04 -37.00
C LEU A 102 0.64 -40.27 -36.85
N LYS A 103 -0.58 -40.26 -37.40
CA LYS A 103 -1.53 -41.39 -37.42
C LYS A 103 -0.99 -42.50 -38.31
N GLY A 104 -0.43 -42.17 -39.47
CA GLY A 104 0.21 -43.10 -40.41
C GLY A 104 1.50 -43.71 -39.86
N CYS A 105 2.34 -42.88 -39.24
CA CYS A 105 3.58 -43.28 -38.56
C CYS A 105 3.26 -44.19 -37.36
N TRP A 106 2.24 -43.86 -36.56
CA TRP A 106 1.77 -44.70 -35.46
C TRP A 106 1.20 -46.04 -35.93
N LYS A 107 0.45 -46.07 -37.04
CA LYS A 107 -0.12 -47.30 -37.65
C LYS A 107 0.95 -48.18 -38.31
N ARG A 108 2.14 -47.65 -38.60
CA ARG A 108 3.31 -48.41 -39.09
C ARG A 108 4.18 -48.90 -37.94
N ILE A 109 4.41 -48.07 -36.93
CA ILE A 109 5.13 -48.43 -35.70
C ILE A 109 4.38 -49.53 -34.93
N SER A 110 3.05 -49.47 -34.84
CA SER A 110 2.25 -50.52 -34.19
C SER A 110 2.29 -51.88 -34.93
N ARG A 111 2.51 -51.86 -36.25
CA ARG A 111 2.74 -53.05 -37.07
C ARG A 111 4.15 -53.62 -36.91
N LEU A 112 5.16 -52.76 -36.72
CA LEU A 112 6.56 -53.15 -36.50
C LEU A 112 6.83 -53.67 -35.09
N ILE A 113 6.13 -53.15 -34.07
CA ILE A 113 6.28 -53.59 -32.67
C ILE A 113 5.61 -54.95 -32.41
N GLY A 114 4.92 -55.53 -33.40
CA GLY A 114 4.39 -56.89 -33.25
C GLY A 114 3.39 -56.99 -32.08
N ILE A 115 2.56 -55.96 -31.87
CA ILE A 115 1.38 -56.09 -31.00
C ILE A 115 0.39 -56.98 -31.77
N LYS A 116 0.65 -58.29 -31.72
CA LYS A 116 -0.18 -59.34 -32.30
C LYS A 116 -1.44 -59.41 -31.43
N ARG A 117 -2.37 -58.49 -31.67
CA ARG A 117 -3.73 -58.61 -31.17
C ARG A 117 -4.41 -59.69 -32.00
N ARG A 118 -4.39 -60.90 -31.43
CA ARG A 118 -5.10 -62.08 -31.91
C ARG A 118 -6.60 -61.77 -31.92
N GLY A 119 -7.27 -62.02 -33.04
CA GLY A 119 -8.73 -61.96 -33.17
C GLY A 119 -9.19 -60.92 -34.19
N GLY A 120 -9.80 -61.41 -35.26
CA GLY A 120 -10.09 -60.71 -36.52
C GLY A 120 -10.85 -59.40 -36.39
N TRP A 121 -10.53 -58.49 -37.31
CA TRP A 121 -11.20 -57.21 -37.43
C TRP A 121 -12.16 -57.28 -38.62
N SER A 122 -13.46 -57.29 -38.31
CA SER A 122 -14.43 -56.68 -39.21
C SER A 122 -14.30 -55.16 -39.09
N ASP A 123 -14.48 -54.51 -40.23
CA ASP A 123 -14.27 -53.10 -40.46
C ASP A 123 -15.37 -52.29 -39.74
N ASN A 124 -15.12 -51.89 -38.47
CA ASN A 124 -16.12 -51.17 -37.68
C ASN A 124 -15.60 -49.81 -37.22
N LYS A 125 -15.98 -48.76 -37.97
CA LYS A 125 -15.67 -47.33 -37.75
C LYS A 125 -16.01 -46.80 -36.36
N SER A 126 -16.93 -47.44 -35.62
CA SER A 126 -17.36 -46.95 -34.29
C SER A 126 -16.37 -47.25 -33.16
N SER A 127 -15.52 -48.27 -33.31
CA SER A 127 -14.49 -48.63 -32.32
C SER A 127 -13.38 -47.58 -32.23
N ASP A 128 -12.99 -47.03 -33.39
CA ASP A 128 -11.99 -45.97 -33.48
C ASP A 128 -12.49 -44.68 -32.81
N GLU A 129 -13.75 -44.30 -33.01
CA GLU A 129 -14.31 -43.07 -32.42
C GLU A 129 -14.44 -43.17 -30.88
N LEU A 130 -14.85 -44.34 -30.37
CA LEU A 130 -14.93 -44.61 -28.94
C LEU A 130 -13.53 -44.64 -28.29
N TRP A 131 -12.54 -45.21 -29.00
CA TRP A 131 -11.14 -45.22 -28.57
C TRP A 131 -10.54 -43.81 -28.59
N TRP A 132 -10.81 -43.00 -29.63
CA TRP A 132 -10.39 -41.59 -29.69
C TRP A 132 -11.03 -40.74 -28.60
N ARG A 133 -12.30 -40.98 -28.22
CA ARG A 133 -12.92 -40.31 -27.06
C ARG A 133 -12.27 -40.71 -25.73
N ARG A 134 -11.88 -41.97 -25.57
CA ARG A 134 -11.15 -42.44 -24.38
C ARG A 134 -9.72 -41.90 -24.34
N ALA A 135 -9.03 -41.91 -25.49
CA ALA A 135 -7.68 -41.37 -25.63
C ALA A 135 -7.66 -39.86 -25.40
N THR A 136 -8.62 -39.10 -25.93
CA THR A 136 -8.72 -37.65 -25.67
C THR A 136 -9.09 -37.32 -24.23
N LYS A 137 -9.96 -38.11 -23.56
CA LYS A 137 -10.21 -37.98 -22.11
C LYS A 137 -8.96 -38.31 -21.30
N ALA A 138 -8.25 -39.38 -21.64
CA ALA A 138 -6.99 -39.77 -21.00
C ALA A 138 -5.91 -38.72 -21.22
N LEU A 139 -5.77 -38.18 -22.42
CA LEU A 139 -4.86 -37.09 -22.76
C LEU A 139 -5.24 -35.81 -22.02
N ARG A 140 -6.53 -35.50 -21.86
CA ARG A 140 -7.00 -34.33 -21.10
C ARG A 140 -6.76 -34.51 -19.59
N LYS A 141 -6.93 -35.72 -19.05
CA LYS A 141 -6.62 -36.06 -17.66
C LYS A 141 -5.11 -36.02 -17.42
N TRP A 142 -4.34 -36.59 -18.33
CA TRP A 142 -2.87 -36.57 -18.32
C TRP A 142 -2.36 -35.13 -18.43
N MET A 143 -2.84 -34.32 -19.38
CA MET A 143 -2.50 -32.90 -19.50
C MET A 143 -2.87 -32.10 -18.25
N LYS A 144 -4.00 -32.36 -17.60
CA LYS A 144 -4.34 -31.72 -16.33
C LYS A 144 -3.38 -32.13 -15.22
N ASN A 145 -3.08 -33.43 -15.11
CA ASN A 145 -2.19 -33.95 -14.09
C ASN A 145 -0.74 -33.47 -14.30
N TRP A 146 -0.32 -33.40 -15.56
CA TRP A 146 0.99 -32.91 -15.97
C TRP A 146 1.06 -31.40 -15.78
N ARG A 147 0.01 -30.63 -16.11
CA ARG A 147 -0.04 -29.19 -15.82
C ARG A 147 0.00 -28.89 -14.32
N ILE A 148 -0.64 -29.71 -13.48
CA ILE A 148 -0.58 -29.57 -12.02
C ILE A 148 0.81 -29.94 -11.50
N ARG A 149 1.38 -31.05 -11.98
CA ARG A 149 2.73 -31.50 -11.59
C ARG A 149 3.79 -30.48 -12.02
N VAL A 150 3.77 -30.03 -13.27
CA VAL A 150 4.64 -28.97 -13.78
C VAL A 150 4.46 -27.67 -13.01
N LYS A 151 3.23 -27.26 -12.66
CA LYS A 151 3.03 -26.04 -11.86
C LYS A 151 3.64 -26.18 -10.46
N ARG A 152 3.55 -27.36 -9.83
CA ARG A 152 4.12 -27.61 -8.50
C ARG A 152 5.65 -27.68 -8.53
N GLU A 153 6.21 -28.42 -9.49
CA GLU A 153 7.67 -28.54 -9.70
C GLU A 153 8.27 -27.18 -10.07
N PHE A 154 7.63 -26.43 -10.97
CA PHE A 154 8.05 -25.08 -11.35
C PHE A 154 7.98 -24.07 -10.18
N MET A 155 6.95 -24.15 -9.34
CA MET A 155 6.85 -23.27 -8.17
C MET A 155 7.95 -23.54 -7.14
N HIS A 156 8.28 -24.82 -6.91
CA HIS A 156 9.35 -25.21 -5.99
C HIS A 156 10.74 -24.86 -6.56
N GLU A 157 10.94 -24.97 -7.87
CA GLU A 157 12.18 -24.54 -8.52
C GLU A 157 12.33 -23.01 -8.46
N MET A 158 11.24 -22.26 -8.69
CA MET A 158 11.26 -20.80 -8.60
C MET A 158 11.50 -20.30 -7.17
N SER A 159 10.94 -20.97 -6.16
CA SER A 159 11.18 -20.63 -4.75
C SER A 159 12.66 -20.82 -4.38
N GLN A 160 13.26 -21.95 -4.76
CA GLN A 160 14.69 -22.21 -4.55
C GLN A 160 15.58 -21.19 -5.26
N MET A 161 15.26 -20.85 -6.51
CA MET A 161 16.01 -19.84 -7.26
C MET A 161 15.92 -18.46 -6.58
N THR A 162 14.75 -18.11 -6.03
CA THR A 162 14.56 -16.86 -5.30
C THR A 162 15.41 -16.85 -4.03
N THR A 163 15.41 -17.94 -3.27
CA THR A 163 16.26 -18.12 -2.08
C THR A 163 17.75 -17.94 -2.39
N ILE A 164 18.28 -18.67 -3.37
CA ILE A 164 19.69 -18.58 -3.77
C ILE A 164 20.03 -17.16 -4.24
N TYR A 165 19.14 -16.54 -5.00
CA TYR A 165 19.32 -15.17 -5.48
C TYR A 165 19.42 -14.16 -4.32
N LEU A 166 18.58 -14.27 -3.29
CA LEU A 166 18.63 -13.41 -2.10
C LEU A 166 19.92 -13.63 -1.29
N GLU A 167 20.37 -14.87 -1.14
CA GLU A 167 21.65 -15.17 -0.47
C GLU A 167 22.83 -14.53 -1.21
N LEU A 168 22.85 -14.63 -2.53
CA LEU A 168 23.88 -13.97 -3.35
C LEU A 168 23.85 -12.45 -3.20
N ILE A 169 22.67 -11.83 -3.09
CA ILE A 169 22.57 -10.39 -2.81
C ILE A 169 23.13 -10.08 -1.43
N ALA A 170 22.77 -10.85 -0.41
CA ALA A 170 23.19 -10.63 0.98
C ALA A 170 24.72 -10.67 1.14
N GLU A 171 25.40 -11.54 0.39
CA GLU A 171 26.86 -11.72 0.42
C GLU A 171 27.61 -10.79 -0.54
N ALA A 172 26.91 -10.15 -1.49
CA ALA A 172 27.54 -9.32 -2.50
C ALA A 172 28.19 -8.07 -1.88
N SER A 173 29.47 -7.86 -2.18
CA SER A 173 30.21 -6.65 -1.81
C SER A 173 30.51 -5.72 -3.00
N ASP A 174 30.36 -6.21 -4.23
CA ASP A 174 30.61 -5.43 -5.44
C ASP A 174 29.43 -4.46 -5.71
N PRO A 175 29.67 -3.13 -5.73
CA PRO A 175 28.63 -2.13 -5.96
C PRO A 175 27.94 -2.27 -7.33
N ILE A 176 28.63 -2.75 -8.37
CA ILE A 176 28.05 -2.96 -9.70
C ILE A 176 27.08 -4.13 -9.69
N LEU A 177 27.42 -5.20 -8.96
CA LEU A 177 26.52 -6.34 -8.77
C LEU A 177 25.29 -5.94 -7.97
N LEU A 178 25.45 -5.12 -6.93
CA LEU A 178 24.32 -4.61 -6.14
C LEU A 178 23.40 -3.70 -6.96
N GLU A 179 23.94 -2.87 -7.86
CA GLU A 179 23.12 -2.04 -8.77
C GLU A 179 22.28 -2.88 -9.74
N ARG A 180 22.89 -3.93 -10.32
CA ARG A 180 22.16 -4.87 -11.18
C ARG A 180 21.15 -5.70 -10.42
N ALA A 181 21.49 -6.09 -9.19
CA ALA A 181 20.61 -6.84 -8.31
C ALA A 181 19.40 -6.01 -7.89
N ALA A 182 19.59 -4.74 -7.49
CA ALA A 182 18.52 -3.83 -7.13
C ALA A 182 17.50 -3.65 -8.26
N ALA A 183 17.96 -3.53 -9.51
CA ALA A 183 17.08 -3.43 -10.68
C ALA A 183 16.23 -4.70 -10.91
N SER A 184 16.77 -5.86 -10.55
CA SER A 184 16.13 -7.17 -10.73
C SER A 184 15.33 -7.63 -9.50
N PHE A 185 15.48 -6.94 -8.36
CA PHE A 185 14.80 -7.23 -7.12
C PHE A 185 13.28 -7.01 -7.23
N ARG A 186 12.49 -8.01 -6.86
CA ARG A 186 11.03 -8.01 -7.03
C ARG A 186 10.32 -8.56 -5.80
N TYR A 187 9.63 -7.68 -5.06
CA TYR A 187 8.81 -8.05 -3.92
C TYR A 187 7.69 -9.05 -4.26
N ARG A 188 7.12 -8.95 -5.47
CA ARG A 188 6.02 -9.85 -5.90
C ARG A 188 6.47 -11.32 -5.93
N ASP A 189 7.72 -11.58 -6.31
CA ASP A 189 8.20 -12.94 -6.50
C ASP A 189 8.35 -13.62 -5.11
N LEU A 190 8.69 -12.83 -4.08
CA LEU A 190 8.67 -13.25 -2.67
C LEU A 190 7.26 -13.56 -2.19
N VAL A 191 6.28 -12.73 -2.54
CA VAL A 191 4.89 -12.95 -2.12
C VAL A 191 4.26 -14.15 -2.84
N GLN A 192 4.56 -14.36 -4.12
CA GLN A 192 3.99 -15.47 -4.90
C GLN A 192 4.66 -16.81 -4.66
N TYR A 193 5.99 -16.82 -4.51
CA TYR A 193 6.81 -18.04 -4.50
C TYR A 193 7.61 -18.23 -3.22
N GLY A 194 7.59 -17.27 -2.30
CA GLY A 194 8.35 -17.34 -1.05
C GLY A 194 7.84 -18.45 -0.13
N GLU A 195 8.50 -19.60 -0.19
CA GLU A 195 8.64 -20.54 0.94
C GLU A 195 9.97 -20.32 1.68
N GLY A 196 10.79 -19.36 1.24
CA GLY A 196 12.14 -19.09 1.78
C GLY A 196 12.14 -18.47 3.19
N PRO A 197 13.19 -18.71 3.99
CA PRO A 197 13.36 -18.09 5.31
C PRO A 197 13.31 -16.57 5.21
N ARG A 198 12.45 -15.94 6.02
CA ARG A 198 12.38 -14.47 6.23
C ARG A 198 13.79 -13.85 6.32
N ASP A 199 14.67 -14.54 7.01
CA ASP A 199 16.04 -14.12 7.30
C ASP A 199 16.86 -13.84 6.03
N GLN A 200 16.63 -14.57 4.93
CA GLN A 200 17.38 -14.35 3.69
C GLN A 200 16.95 -13.06 2.98
N PHE A 201 15.64 -12.81 2.92
CA PHE A 201 15.12 -11.57 2.37
C PHE A 201 15.56 -10.37 3.21
N GLU A 202 15.47 -10.50 4.55
CA GLU A 202 15.93 -9.48 5.47
C GLU A 202 17.40 -9.16 5.29
N LYS A 203 18.28 -10.18 5.20
CA LYS A 203 19.70 -9.98 4.90
C LYS A 203 19.93 -9.29 3.55
N ALA A 204 19.24 -9.73 2.49
CA ALA A 204 19.36 -9.14 1.16
C ALA A 204 18.89 -7.68 1.12
N TYR A 205 17.73 -7.39 1.73
CA TYR A 205 17.19 -6.04 1.82
C TYR A 205 18.11 -5.14 2.66
N SER A 206 18.53 -5.58 3.83
CA SER A 206 19.48 -4.84 4.68
C SER A 206 20.80 -4.57 3.96
N ARG A 207 21.30 -5.54 3.17
CA ARG A 207 22.51 -5.33 2.36
C ARG A 207 22.30 -4.28 1.29
N LEU A 208 21.17 -4.31 0.56
CA LEU A 208 20.84 -3.33 -0.47
C LEU A 208 20.61 -1.92 0.12
N MET A 209 20.06 -1.85 1.33
CA MET A 209 19.73 -0.60 2.02
C MET A 209 20.84 -0.07 2.94
N ALA A 210 21.96 -0.79 3.03
CA ALA A 210 23.08 -0.42 3.89
C ALA A 210 23.68 0.95 3.53
N THR A 211 24.33 1.60 4.49
CA THR A 211 24.88 2.96 4.33
C THR A 211 26.06 3.02 3.37
N ASP A 212 26.74 1.90 3.13
CA ASP A 212 27.84 1.76 2.17
C ASP A 212 27.37 1.54 0.73
N THR A 213 26.07 1.30 0.48
CA THR A 213 25.55 1.16 -0.88
C THR A 213 25.27 2.52 -1.53
N SER A 214 25.36 2.55 -2.87
CA SER A 214 25.13 3.76 -3.63
C SER A 214 23.69 4.27 -3.42
N PHE A 215 23.51 5.60 -3.45
CA PHE A 215 22.19 6.22 -3.38
C PHE A 215 21.23 5.64 -4.44
N ARG A 216 21.75 5.39 -5.65
CA ARG A 216 20.99 4.83 -6.77
C ARG A 216 20.47 3.40 -6.49
N VAL A 217 21.25 2.57 -5.81
CA VAL A 217 20.81 1.21 -5.39
C VAL A 217 19.59 1.34 -4.48
N ARG A 218 19.69 2.17 -3.44
CA ARG A 218 18.61 2.37 -2.46
C ARG A 218 17.35 2.95 -3.10
N GLU A 219 17.51 3.97 -3.95
CA GLU A 219 16.41 4.57 -4.70
C GLU A 219 15.75 3.55 -5.65
N THR A 220 16.54 2.70 -6.31
CA THR A 220 16.02 1.64 -7.18
C THR A 220 15.18 0.64 -6.38
N VAL A 221 15.65 0.21 -5.20
CA VAL A 221 14.89 -0.70 -4.32
C VAL A 221 13.58 -0.04 -3.87
N SER A 222 13.63 1.23 -3.45
CA SER A 222 12.42 2.01 -3.12
C SER A 222 11.46 2.11 -4.30
N ALA A 223 11.94 2.30 -5.54
CA ALA A 223 11.09 2.34 -6.73
C ALA A 223 10.42 0.98 -7.04
N GLN A 224 11.03 -0.14 -6.65
CA GLN A 224 10.40 -1.46 -6.76
C GLN A 224 9.22 -1.60 -5.78
N LEU A 225 9.19 -0.85 -4.68
CA LEU A 225 8.07 -0.86 -3.73
C LEU A 225 6.80 -0.29 -4.37
N SER A 226 6.90 0.79 -5.13
CA SER A 226 5.76 1.36 -5.88
C SER A 226 5.23 0.38 -6.93
N ARG A 227 6.11 -0.35 -7.62
CA ARG A 227 5.68 -1.42 -8.55
C ARG A 227 4.97 -2.55 -7.82
N PHE A 228 5.44 -2.87 -6.63
CA PHE A 228 4.84 -3.89 -5.78
C PHE A 228 3.46 -3.48 -5.26
N SER A 229 3.27 -2.24 -4.83
CA SER A 229 1.98 -1.77 -4.33
C SER A 229 0.89 -1.87 -5.41
N VAL A 230 1.20 -1.45 -6.65
CA VAL A 230 0.31 -1.60 -7.82
C VAL A 230 -0.03 -3.06 -8.07
N TRP A 231 0.97 -3.94 -8.06
CA TRP A 231 0.76 -5.37 -8.24
C TRP A 231 -0.09 -5.97 -7.12
N ALA A 232 0.17 -5.62 -5.86
CA ALA A 232 -0.53 -6.15 -4.69
C ALA A 232 -2.02 -5.77 -4.72
N THR A 233 -2.33 -4.53 -5.10
CA THR A 233 -3.70 -4.04 -5.29
C THR A 233 -4.42 -4.79 -6.41
N GLN A 234 -3.76 -5.03 -7.54
CA GLN A 234 -4.34 -5.83 -8.63
C GLN A 234 -4.55 -7.28 -8.19
N ARG A 235 -3.60 -7.84 -7.46
CA ARG A 235 -3.64 -9.24 -7.00
C ARG A 235 -4.75 -9.46 -5.99
N ARG A 236 -4.97 -8.54 -5.06
CA ARG A 236 -6.10 -8.61 -4.11
C ARG A 236 -7.44 -8.67 -4.83
N LYS A 237 -7.65 -7.80 -5.83
CA LYS A 237 -8.87 -7.83 -6.67
C LYS A 237 -9.06 -9.17 -7.39
N GLU A 238 -7.97 -9.82 -7.81
CA GLU A 238 -8.05 -11.16 -8.41
C GLU A 238 -8.46 -12.22 -7.37
N ILE A 239 -7.88 -12.17 -6.17
CA ILE A 239 -8.22 -13.08 -5.07
C ILE A 239 -9.68 -12.92 -4.67
N ASP A 240 -10.18 -11.68 -4.55
CA ASP A 240 -11.56 -11.42 -4.16
C ASP A 240 -12.55 -11.94 -5.22
N ARG A 241 -12.27 -11.74 -6.52
CA ARG A 241 -13.06 -12.38 -7.60
C ARG A 241 -13.05 -13.90 -7.54
N LYS A 242 -11.91 -14.51 -7.17
CA LYS A 242 -11.85 -15.97 -6.96
C LYS A 242 -12.65 -16.40 -5.75
N ARG A 243 -12.65 -15.63 -4.66
CA ARG A 243 -13.49 -15.89 -3.47
C ARG A 243 -14.96 -15.89 -3.83
N GLU A 244 -15.44 -14.89 -4.57
CA GLU A 244 -16.81 -14.82 -5.08
C GLU A 244 -17.16 -16.02 -5.97
N SER A 245 -16.30 -16.34 -6.95
CA SER A 245 -16.49 -17.50 -7.82
C SER A 245 -16.54 -18.81 -7.03
N ARG A 246 -15.68 -18.97 -6.01
CA ARG A 246 -15.67 -20.16 -5.14
C ARG A 246 -16.94 -20.28 -4.31
N ALA A 247 -17.50 -19.18 -3.81
CA ALA A 247 -18.75 -19.18 -3.07
C ALA A 247 -19.93 -19.65 -3.93
N VAL A 248 -19.99 -19.23 -5.19
CA VAL A 248 -20.98 -19.72 -6.16
C VAL A 248 -20.77 -21.20 -6.46
N GLU A 249 -19.53 -21.63 -6.73
CA GLU A 249 -19.20 -23.04 -6.96
C GLU A 249 -19.53 -23.92 -5.75
N GLU A 250 -19.39 -23.40 -4.52
CA GLU A 250 -19.75 -24.11 -3.29
C GLU A 250 -21.26 -24.27 -3.12
N ARG A 251 -22.05 -23.23 -3.43
CA ARG A 251 -23.52 -23.33 -3.44
C ARG A 251 -23.97 -24.45 -4.39
N LEU A 252 -23.44 -24.48 -5.61
CA LEU A 252 -23.75 -25.52 -6.59
C LEU A 252 -23.32 -26.93 -6.15
N ALA A 253 -22.20 -27.04 -5.42
CA ALA A 253 -21.76 -28.32 -4.86
C ALA A 253 -22.74 -28.83 -3.78
N ARG A 254 -23.29 -27.94 -2.95
CA ARG A 254 -24.30 -28.29 -1.93
C ARG A 254 -25.62 -28.73 -2.56
N GLU A 255 -25.96 -28.21 -3.74
CA GLU A 255 -27.13 -28.60 -4.54
C GLU A 255 -26.98 -29.97 -5.24
N GLY A 256 -25.85 -30.67 -5.06
CA GLY A 256 -25.68 -32.04 -5.54
C GLY A 256 -25.00 -32.19 -6.91
N HIS A 257 -24.46 -31.11 -7.50
CA HIS A 257 -23.75 -31.19 -8.77
C HIS A 257 -22.39 -31.92 -8.64
N GLU A 258 -22.32 -33.16 -9.14
CA GLU A 258 -21.14 -34.06 -9.06
C GLU A 258 -19.82 -33.42 -9.51
N THR A 259 -19.84 -32.57 -10.54
CA THR A 259 -18.63 -31.90 -11.07
C THR A 259 -18.00 -30.93 -10.08
N TRP A 260 -18.82 -30.28 -9.25
CA TRP A 260 -18.38 -29.29 -8.26
C TRP A 260 -17.96 -29.96 -6.96
N ILE A 261 -18.67 -31.03 -6.57
CA ILE A 261 -18.28 -31.92 -5.46
C ILE A 261 -16.88 -32.49 -5.72
N ALA A 262 -16.64 -33.04 -6.92
CA ALA A 262 -15.33 -33.59 -7.29
C ALA A 262 -14.19 -32.57 -7.32
N ARG A 263 -14.50 -31.27 -7.46
CA ARG A 263 -13.51 -30.18 -7.47
C ARG A 263 -13.27 -29.57 -6.08
N SER A 264 -14.04 -29.95 -5.05
CA SER A 264 -14.02 -29.30 -3.73
C SER A 264 -12.61 -29.21 -3.12
N LYS A 265 -11.88 -30.33 -3.07
CA LYS A 265 -10.52 -30.36 -2.53
C LYS A 265 -9.56 -29.40 -3.25
N LYS A 266 -9.67 -29.30 -4.59
CA LYS A 266 -8.85 -28.38 -5.37
C LYS A 266 -9.16 -26.92 -5.06
N ARG A 267 -10.44 -26.57 -4.82
CA ARG A 267 -10.85 -25.21 -4.46
C ARG A 267 -10.33 -24.83 -3.09
N GLU A 268 -10.35 -25.75 -2.14
CA GLU A 268 -9.80 -25.55 -0.80
C GLU A 268 -8.27 -25.33 -0.84
N GLU A 269 -7.55 -26.13 -1.63
CA GLU A 269 -6.11 -25.91 -1.87
C GLU A 269 -5.82 -24.54 -2.52
N GLU A 270 -6.62 -24.12 -3.50
CA GLU A 270 -6.51 -22.79 -4.14
C GLU A 270 -6.80 -21.66 -3.15
N ALA A 271 -7.78 -21.81 -2.26
CA ALA A 271 -8.12 -20.82 -1.24
C ALA A 271 -7.00 -20.68 -0.20
N LYS A 272 -6.46 -21.79 0.30
CA LYS A 272 -5.29 -21.78 1.21
C LYS A 272 -4.09 -21.10 0.60
N GLN A 273 -3.85 -21.32 -0.70
CA GLN A 273 -2.76 -20.66 -1.42
C GLN A 273 -2.97 -19.15 -1.53
N ASP A 274 -4.17 -18.69 -1.89
CA ASP A 274 -4.49 -17.26 -1.98
C ASP A 274 -4.39 -16.58 -0.59
N ASP A 275 -4.83 -17.25 0.49
CA ASP A 275 -4.76 -16.73 1.86
C ASP A 275 -3.31 -16.65 2.38
N GLU A 276 -2.46 -17.64 2.09
CA GLU A 276 -1.03 -17.61 2.41
C GLU A 276 -0.31 -16.49 1.65
N GLU A 277 -0.69 -16.24 0.40
CA GLU A 277 -0.15 -15.15 -0.42
C GLU A 277 -0.48 -13.78 0.19
N GLU A 278 -1.74 -13.54 0.59
CA GLU A 278 -2.11 -12.32 1.32
C GLU A 278 -1.36 -12.19 2.64
N HIS A 279 -1.20 -13.30 3.38
CA HIS A 279 -0.47 -13.29 4.64
C HIS A 279 1.01 -12.93 4.44
N ARG A 280 1.64 -13.39 3.35
CA ARG A 280 3.01 -12.97 2.98
C ARG A 280 3.09 -11.49 2.59
N ALA A 281 2.12 -10.97 1.84
CA ALA A 281 2.09 -9.54 1.49
C ALA A 281 1.95 -8.65 2.73
N PHE A 282 1.07 -9.03 3.65
CA PHE A 282 0.91 -8.39 4.95
C PHE A 282 2.22 -8.43 5.76
N ARG A 283 2.84 -9.62 5.92
CA ARG A 283 4.11 -9.76 6.66
C ARG A 283 5.24 -8.93 6.06
N LEU A 284 5.32 -8.88 4.74
CA LEU A 284 6.29 -8.04 4.03
C LEU A 284 6.05 -6.55 4.33
N THR A 285 4.80 -6.10 4.37
CA THR A 285 4.45 -4.72 4.72
C THR A 285 4.88 -4.38 6.15
N ALA A 286 4.63 -5.30 7.10
CA ALA A 286 5.07 -5.15 8.49
C ALA A 286 6.60 -5.10 8.61
N PHE A 287 7.32 -5.91 7.83
CA PHE A 287 8.78 -5.86 7.75
C PHE A 287 9.26 -4.51 7.20
N LEU A 288 8.72 -4.05 6.06
CA LEU A 288 9.12 -2.79 5.44
C LEU A 288 8.94 -1.60 6.38
N ARG A 289 7.88 -1.61 7.19
CA ARG A 289 7.68 -0.65 8.27
C ARG A 289 8.81 -0.67 9.31
N GLN A 290 9.22 -1.86 9.78
CA GLN A 290 10.29 -2.03 10.77
C GLN A 290 11.67 -1.54 10.27
N GLN A 291 11.86 -1.51 8.94
CA GLN A 291 13.11 -1.05 8.34
C GLN A 291 13.21 0.48 8.24
N GLN A 292 12.13 1.21 8.54
CA GLN A 292 12.14 2.66 8.49
C GLN A 292 12.69 3.23 9.79
N THR A 293 13.58 4.21 9.67
CA THR A 293 14.28 4.83 10.81
C THR A 293 13.54 6.01 11.42
N ASP A 294 12.48 6.49 10.78
CA ASP A 294 11.71 7.65 11.25
C ASP A 294 10.67 7.20 12.29
N ASP A 295 10.58 7.91 13.41
CA ASP A 295 9.73 7.53 14.54
C ASP A 295 8.24 7.45 14.16
N ILE A 296 7.83 8.20 13.13
CA ILE A 296 6.47 8.16 12.56
C ILE A 296 6.08 6.73 12.20
N TYR A 297 7.01 5.90 11.69
CA TYR A 297 6.68 4.54 11.26
C TYR A 297 6.39 3.57 12.40
N SER A 298 6.81 3.90 13.62
CA SER A 298 6.52 3.08 14.81
C SER A 298 5.01 3.04 15.11
N TYR A 299 4.27 4.07 14.71
CA TYR A 299 2.84 4.24 14.98
C TYR A 299 1.92 3.67 13.89
N PHE A 300 2.47 3.24 12.75
CA PHE A 300 1.71 2.46 11.78
C PHE A 300 1.52 1.03 12.27
N VAL A 301 0.28 0.54 12.20
CA VAL A 301 -0.06 -0.84 12.54
C VAL A 301 -0.56 -1.52 11.28
N ALA A 302 0.24 -2.44 10.74
CA ALA A 302 -0.19 -3.26 9.61
C ALA A 302 -1.22 -4.31 10.08
N SER A 303 -2.24 -4.52 9.27
CA SER A 303 -3.27 -5.54 9.41
C SER A 303 -3.62 -6.13 8.04
N LYS A 304 -4.43 -7.19 8.01
CA LYS A 304 -4.87 -7.82 6.75
C LYS A 304 -5.81 -6.90 5.94
N GLU A 305 -6.42 -5.93 6.62
CA GLU A 305 -7.40 -5.01 6.08
C GLU A 305 -6.75 -3.75 5.49
N ASN A 306 -5.58 -3.33 6.00
CA ASN A 306 -4.97 -2.03 5.66
C ASN A 306 -3.59 -2.11 4.98
N TYR A 307 -3.02 -3.31 4.79
CA TYR A 307 -1.64 -3.43 4.31
C TYR A 307 -1.45 -2.86 2.89
N LEU A 308 -2.50 -2.85 2.06
CA LEU A 308 -2.41 -2.28 0.70
C LEU A 308 -2.28 -0.77 0.75
N GLU A 309 -3.10 -0.12 1.59
CA GLU A 309 -3.07 1.31 1.79
C GLU A 309 -1.77 1.76 2.44
N LEU A 310 -1.22 0.96 3.37
CA LEU A 310 0.11 1.18 3.92
C LEU A 310 1.22 1.03 2.87
N LEU A 311 1.13 0.03 1.98
CA LEU A 311 2.09 -0.12 0.89
C LEU A 311 2.04 1.07 -0.08
N ASP A 312 0.83 1.53 -0.41
CA ASP A 312 0.66 2.72 -1.25
C ASP A 312 1.26 3.95 -0.56
N LEU A 313 1.01 4.13 0.74
CA LEU A 313 1.62 5.21 1.53
C LEU A 313 3.15 5.12 1.56
N PHE A 314 3.71 3.94 1.88
CA PHE A 314 5.16 3.71 1.97
C PHE A 314 5.87 3.78 0.61
N SER A 315 5.12 3.66 -0.50
CA SER A 315 5.65 3.81 -1.84
C SER A 315 5.84 5.28 -2.27
N LEU A 316 5.29 6.22 -1.50
CA LEU A 316 5.41 7.65 -1.77
C LEU A 316 6.82 8.16 -1.43
N PRO A 317 7.32 9.16 -2.18
CA PRO A 317 8.47 9.96 -1.75
C PRO A 317 8.24 10.53 -0.34
N ARG A 318 9.32 10.67 0.44
CA ARG A 318 9.26 11.07 1.85
C ARG A 318 8.43 12.33 2.09
N ASP A 319 8.59 13.36 1.25
CA ASP A 319 7.87 14.62 1.45
C ASP A 319 6.36 14.45 1.23
N LYS A 320 5.97 13.62 0.25
CA LYS A 320 4.57 13.28 0.00
C LYS A 320 3.98 12.42 1.12
N LEU A 321 4.75 11.47 1.64
CA LEU A 321 4.33 10.67 2.80
C LEU A 321 4.08 11.56 4.02
N LEU A 322 4.98 12.51 4.32
CA LEU A 322 4.78 13.46 5.41
C LEU A 322 3.54 14.32 5.19
N ALA A 323 3.31 14.80 3.96
CA ALA A 323 2.12 15.57 3.61
C ALA A 323 0.81 14.78 3.85
N GLU A 324 0.78 13.50 3.44
CA GLU A 324 -0.35 12.60 3.73
C GLU A 324 -0.51 12.37 5.23
N CYS A 325 0.59 12.22 5.98
CA CYS A 325 0.53 12.03 7.43
C CYS A 325 0.03 13.27 8.19
N ILE A 326 0.30 14.49 7.70
CA ILE A 326 -0.32 15.72 8.23
C ILE A 326 -1.84 15.69 8.05
N CYS A 327 -2.32 15.06 6.97
CA CYS A 327 -3.75 14.93 6.66
C CYS A 327 -4.40 13.66 7.25
N ILE A 328 -3.67 12.87 8.06
CA ILE A 328 -4.08 11.51 8.46
C ILE A 328 -5.43 11.47 9.22
N ASN A 329 -5.78 12.52 9.98
CA ASN A 329 -7.03 12.57 10.74
C ASN A 329 -8.28 12.70 9.85
N ASN A 330 -8.11 12.89 8.54
CA ASN A 330 -9.19 12.85 7.57
C ASN A 330 -9.51 11.45 7.04
N HIS A 331 -8.60 10.49 7.23
CA HIS A 331 -8.76 9.15 6.69
C HIS A 331 -9.70 8.32 7.55
N ASN A 332 -10.62 7.61 6.90
CA ASN A 332 -11.51 6.65 7.56
C ASN A 332 -10.86 5.27 7.71
N ILE A 333 -9.63 5.10 7.23
CA ILE A 333 -8.90 3.83 7.24
C ILE A 333 -8.03 3.79 8.48
N PHE A 334 -8.08 2.67 9.20
CA PHE A 334 -7.22 2.46 10.36
C PHE A 334 -5.78 2.21 9.88
N PHE A 335 -4.90 3.19 10.07
CA PHE A 335 -3.47 3.06 9.79
C PHE A 335 -2.64 2.70 11.04
N GLY A 336 -3.25 2.65 12.21
CA GLY A 336 -2.58 2.56 13.52
C GLY A 336 -3.07 3.67 14.44
N TYR A 337 -2.15 4.46 14.98
CA TYR A 337 -2.46 5.55 15.91
C TYR A 337 -2.44 6.90 15.18
N PRO A 338 -3.56 7.36 14.56
CA PRO A 338 -3.56 8.55 13.72
C PRO A 338 -3.17 9.82 14.49
N GLY A 339 -3.52 9.91 15.78
CA GLY A 339 -3.13 11.03 16.63
C GLY A 339 -1.61 11.15 16.79
N ASP A 340 -0.91 10.02 16.97
CA ASP A 340 0.54 10.02 17.07
C ASP A 340 1.21 10.23 15.71
N ILE A 341 0.72 9.57 14.65
CA ILE A 341 1.20 9.79 13.28
C ILE A 341 1.13 11.29 12.93
N PHE A 342 -0.01 11.93 13.20
CA PHE A 342 -0.22 13.36 13.02
C PHE A 342 0.77 14.20 13.83
N CYS A 343 0.88 13.94 15.14
CA CYS A 343 1.77 14.69 16.02
C CYS A 343 3.24 14.58 15.59
N TRP A 344 3.72 13.37 15.30
CA TRP A 344 5.10 13.17 14.87
C TRP A 344 5.39 13.78 13.51
N SER A 345 4.40 13.83 12.61
CA SER A 345 4.54 14.52 11.33
C SER A 345 4.67 16.03 11.49
N LEU A 346 3.90 16.63 12.40
CA LEU A 346 4.02 18.06 12.71
C LEU A 346 5.30 18.38 13.50
N ASN A 347 5.67 17.56 14.48
CA ASN A 347 6.97 17.68 15.18
C ASN A 347 8.12 17.66 14.17
N ARG A 348 8.06 16.79 13.17
CA ARG A 348 9.09 16.74 12.13
C ARG A 348 9.17 18.04 11.33
N CYS A 349 8.03 18.67 11.02
CA CYS A 349 8.00 19.96 10.34
C CYS A 349 8.55 21.08 11.23
N VAL A 350 8.23 21.06 12.52
CA VAL A 350 8.76 21.98 13.52
C VAL A 350 10.28 21.84 13.66
N ASP A 351 10.81 20.62 13.74
CA ASP A 351 12.26 20.37 13.81
C ASP A 351 12.99 20.92 12.57
N LEU A 352 12.35 20.86 11.39
CA LEU A 352 12.90 21.44 10.17
C LEU A 352 12.88 22.98 10.22
N LEU A 353 11.89 23.59 10.88
CA LEU A 353 11.80 25.05 11.04
C LEU A 353 12.92 25.55 11.95
N ASP A 354 13.11 24.86 13.08
CA ASP A 354 14.15 25.17 14.05
C ASP A 354 15.55 24.95 13.48
N ALA A 355 15.71 23.97 12.59
CA ALA A 355 16.95 23.74 11.85
C ALA A 355 17.17 24.71 10.67
N HIS A 356 16.29 25.70 10.48
CA HIS A 356 16.30 26.67 9.38
C HIS A 356 16.28 26.04 7.97
N LYS A 357 15.60 24.90 7.81
CA LYS A 357 15.46 24.18 6.53
C LYS A 357 14.14 24.52 5.83
N ALA A 358 13.94 25.80 5.55
CA ALA A 358 12.70 26.32 4.96
C ALA A 358 12.37 25.67 3.59
N ASP A 359 13.37 25.36 2.78
CA ASP A 359 13.19 24.73 1.47
C ASP A 359 12.59 23.32 1.59
N ASP A 360 13.01 22.53 2.58
CA ASP A 360 12.49 21.17 2.81
C ASP A 360 11.03 21.22 3.25
N ILE A 361 10.66 22.16 4.13
CA ILE A 361 9.27 22.35 4.56
C ILE A 361 8.41 22.81 3.39
N THR A 362 8.90 23.76 2.60
CA THR A 362 8.17 24.23 1.41
C THR A 362 7.91 23.07 0.44
N ARG A 363 8.88 22.16 0.27
CA ARG A 363 8.71 20.95 -0.54
C ARG A 363 7.62 20.03 0.03
N ILE A 364 7.60 19.79 1.34
CA ILE A 364 6.56 18.99 2.02
C ILE A 364 5.19 19.66 1.86
N LEU A 365 5.06 20.92 2.25
CA LEU A 365 3.79 21.66 2.24
C LEU A 365 3.25 21.88 0.82
N SER A 366 4.10 21.86 -0.21
CA SER A 366 3.65 21.91 -1.61
C SER A 366 2.77 20.72 -2.02
N HIS A 367 2.80 19.62 -1.25
CA HIS A 367 1.97 18.44 -1.46
C HIS A 367 0.73 18.40 -0.55
N VAL A 368 0.58 19.37 0.35
CA VAL A 368 -0.52 19.43 1.32
C VAL A 368 -1.67 20.26 0.75
N ASP A 369 -2.87 19.67 0.71
CA ASP A 369 -4.09 20.45 0.45
C ASP A 369 -4.46 21.27 1.69
N LEU A 370 -4.56 22.60 1.51
CA LEU A 370 -4.82 23.55 2.60
C LEU A 370 -6.02 23.15 3.46
N PHE A 371 -7.18 22.91 2.84
CA PHE A 371 -8.41 22.64 3.58
C PHE A 371 -8.38 21.26 4.24
N SER A 372 -7.74 20.28 3.60
CA SER A 372 -7.52 18.96 4.20
C SER A 372 -6.61 19.03 5.42
N ALA A 373 -5.49 19.76 5.36
CA ALA A 373 -4.63 19.93 6.52
C ALA A 373 -5.32 20.66 7.67
N VAL A 374 -6.00 21.77 7.38
CA VAL A 374 -6.76 22.51 8.40
C VAL A 374 -7.84 21.62 9.02
N ARG A 375 -8.57 20.85 8.21
CA ARG A 375 -9.54 19.85 8.71
C ARG A 375 -8.89 18.80 9.61
N SER A 376 -7.73 18.28 9.21
CA SER A 376 -6.99 17.27 9.96
C SER A 376 -6.51 17.80 11.31
N VAL A 377 -6.06 19.07 11.34
CA VAL A 377 -5.67 19.78 12.57
C VAL A 377 -6.85 19.93 13.50
N ILE A 378 -7.98 20.44 13.00
CA ILE A 378 -9.18 20.66 13.82
C ILE A 378 -9.76 19.34 14.32
N ARG A 379 -9.50 18.20 13.66
CA ARG A 379 -9.91 16.87 14.11
C ARG A 379 -8.89 16.20 15.02
N ALA A 380 -7.75 16.83 15.28
CA ALA A 380 -6.71 16.23 16.09
C ALA A 380 -7.19 16.04 17.53
N LYS A 381 -6.90 14.87 18.09
CA LYS A 381 -7.14 14.58 19.52
C LYS A 381 -6.09 15.19 20.44
N ARG A 382 -4.95 15.57 19.86
CA ARG A 382 -3.82 16.18 20.54
C ARG A 382 -3.20 17.23 19.63
N TYR A 383 -3.08 18.45 20.13
CA TYR A 383 -2.46 19.57 19.47
C TYR A 383 -1.63 20.36 20.49
N ILE A 384 -0.57 21.03 20.05
CA ILE A 384 0.25 21.90 20.91
C ILE A 384 0.52 23.20 20.16
N THR A 385 0.68 24.31 20.89
CA THR A 385 0.91 25.65 20.31
C THR A 385 2.15 25.74 19.43
N ARG A 386 3.16 24.89 19.62
CA ARG A 386 4.32 24.81 18.73
C ARG A 386 3.95 24.42 17.29
N TYR A 387 2.79 23.81 17.08
CA TYR A 387 2.27 23.51 15.75
C TYR A 387 1.66 24.73 15.04
N ASP A 388 1.45 25.84 15.76
CA ASP A 388 0.91 27.09 15.19
C ASP A 388 1.83 27.61 14.09
N ASP A 389 3.16 27.46 14.21
CA ASP A 389 4.13 27.88 13.20
C ASP A 389 3.93 27.14 11.88
N VAL A 390 3.78 25.82 11.93
CA VAL A 390 3.53 24.99 10.73
C VAL A 390 2.15 25.30 10.15
N LEU A 391 1.13 25.44 11.00
CA LEU A 391 -0.23 25.79 10.58
C LEU A 391 -0.28 27.17 9.92
N SER A 392 0.49 28.14 10.42
CA SER A 392 0.59 29.48 9.84
C SER A 392 1.19 29.46 8.43
N LEU A 393 2.17 28.58 8.18
CA LEU A 393 2.76 28.38 6.86
C LEU A 393 1.80 27.69 5.89
N ILE A 394 1.03 26.71 6.39
CA ILE A 394 -0.01 26.04 5.61
C ILE A 394 -1.07 27.05 5.18
N ILE A 395 -1.57 27.87 6.11
CA ILE A 395 -2.61 28.88 5.85
C ILE A 395 -2.09 29.99 4.94
N GLY A 396 -0.86 30.45 5.18
CA GLY A 396 -0.21 31.48 4.37
C GLY A 396 -1.03 32.76 4.25
N ASP A 397 -1.23 33.20 3.01
CA ASP A 397 -2.01 34.39 2.63
C ASP A 397 -3.52 34.11 2.48
N ARG A 398 -3.94 32.85 2.47
CA ARG A 398 -5.33 32.42 2.26
C ARG A 398 -6.18 32.42 3.53
N ARG A 399 -5.88 33.32 4.46
CA ARG A 399 -6.52 33.43 5.78
C ARG A 399 -8.04 33.53 5.73
N THR A 400 -8.55 34.41 4.87
CA THR A 400 -9.99 34.63 4.69
C THR A 400 -10.70 33.37 4.20
N ASP A 401 -10.14 32.69 3.19
CA ASP A 401 -10.70 31.43 2.67
C ASP A 401 -10.80 30.36 3.75
N VAL A 402 -9.75 30.24 4.57
CA VAL A 402 -9.71 29.28 5.67
C VAL A 402 -10.72 29.66 6.75
N LEU A 403 -10.90 30.95 7.05
CA LEU A 403 -11.91 31.40 8.00
C LEU A 403 -13.33 31.06 7.55
N HIS A 404 -13.66 31.25 6.27
CA HIS A 404 -14.94 30.77 5.69
C HIS A 404 -15.08 29.25 5.82
N PHE A 405 -14.02 28.51 5.49
CA PHE A 405 -14.00 27.06 5.64
C PHE A 405 -14.21 26.61 7.10
N LEU A 406 -13.58 27.27 8.07
CA LEU A 406 -13.74 26.99 9.49
C LEU A 406 -15.21 27.16 9.92
N ALA A 407 -15.82 28.31 9.58
CA ALA A 407 -17.21 28.60 9.90
C ALA A 407 -18.14 27.55 9.30
N GLU A 408 -17.95 27.19 8.03
CA GLU A 408 -18.76 26.18 7.33
C GLU A 408 -18.56 24.77 7.92
N PHE A 409 -17.31 24.37 8.16
CA PHE A 409 -16.97 23.03 8.67
C PHE A 409 -17.49 22.81 10.09
N ILE A 410 -17.33 23.79 10.96
CA ILE A 410 -17.81 23.74 12.34
C ILE A 410 -19.35 23.72 12.37
N SER A 411 -20.02 24.51 11.51
CA SER A 411 -21.49 24.54 11.42
C SER A 411 -22.09 23.19 11.02
N ARG A 412 -21.40 22.41 10.18
CA ARG A 412 -21.91 21.12 9.67
C ARG A 412 -21.63 19.93 10.58
N SER A 413 -20.67 20.03 11.48
CA SER A 413 -20.23 18.91 12.30
C SER A 413 -21.16 18.68 13.48
N ALA A 414 -21.49 17.42 13.78
CA ALA A 414 -22.43 17.13 14.87
C ALA A 414 -21.77 17.41 16.23
N ARG A 415 -22.57 17.81 17.23
CA ARG A 415 -22.04 18.15 18.57
C ARG A 415 -21.22 17.03 19.21
N ARG A 416 -21.55 15.76 18.94
CA ARG A 416 -20.83 14.59 19.51
C ARG A 416 -19.43 14.39 18.93
N ASP A 417 -19.18 14.93 17.74
CA ASP A 417 -17.90 14.76 17.04
C ASP A 417 -16.77 15.56 17.70
N TRP A 418 -17.10 16.53 18.55
CA TRP A 418 -16.17 17.47 19.15
C TRP A 418 -15.68 17.09 20.56
N ILE A 419 -16.32 16.12 21.22
CA ILE A 419 -15.97 15.74 22.61
C ILE A 419 -14.56 15.13 22.69
N LEU A 420 -14.13 14.45 21.62
CA LEU A 420 -12.84 13.76 21.56
C LEU A 420 -11.76 14.58 20.84
N VAL A 421 -12.06 15.83 20.48
CA VAL A 421 -11.19 16.73 19.73
C VAL A 421 -10.51 17.70 20.69
N ASP A 422 -9.25 18.02 20.42
CA ASP A 422 -8.51 18.98 21.21
C ASP A 422 -9.06 20.41 21.00
N PRO A 423 -9.57 21.09 22.05
CA PRO A 423 -10.09 22.46 21.93
C PRO A 423 -9.02 23.49 21.48
N LEU A 424 -7.74 23.19 21.71
CA LEU A 424 -6.64 24.05 21.30
C LEU A 424 -6.55 24.18 19.78
N ALA A 425 -6.71 23.09 19.05
CA ALA A 425 -6.51 23.06 17.60
C ALA A 425 -7.45 24.01 16.85
N ALA A 426 -8.74 23.96 17.16
CA ALA A 426 -9.74 24.84 16.56
C ALA A 426 -9.51 26.31 16.95
N SER A 427 -9.13 26.56 18.20
CA SER A 427 -8.81 27.90 18.71
C SER A 427 -7.59 28.49 18.01
N SER A 428 -6.51 27.71 17.86
CA SER A 428 -5.30 28.12 17.13
C SER A 428 -5.59 28.41 15.66
N ALA A 429 -6.32 27.52 14.98
CA ALA A 429 -6.70 27.75 13.58
C ALA A 429 -7.53 29.04 13.42
N PHE A 430 -8.46 29.32 14.33
CA PHE A 430 -9.21 30.56 14.32
C PHE A 430 -8.32 31.79 14.55
N LEU A 431 -7.44 31.77 15.54
CA LEU A 431 -6.54 32.91 15.81
C LEU A 431 -5.59 33.19 14.64
N ILE A 432 -5.01 32.15 14.02
CA ILE A 432 -4.09 32.30 12.89
C ILE A 432 -4.81 32.87 11.66
N THR A 433 -6.04 32.41 11.41
CA THR A 433 -6.85 32.89 10.27
C THR A 433 -7.30 34.33 10.46
N VAL A 434 -7.72 34.73 11.67
CA VAL A 434 -8.10 36.12 11.94
C VAL A 434 -6.90 37.07 11.92
N GLY A 435 -5.72 36.58 12.32
CA GLY A 435 -4.47 37.33 12.32
C GLY A 435 -4.43 38.47 13.35
N TYR A 436 -3.34 39.24 13.30
CA TYR A 436 -3.15 40.42 14.14
C TYR A 436 -2.71 41.62 13.28
N PRO A 437 -3.44 42.77 13.28
CA PRO A 437 -4.72 42.98 13.98
C PRO A 437 -5.85 42.10 13.41
N PRO A 438 -6.91 41.81 14.19
CA PRO A 438 -8.03 40.96 13.74
C PRO A 438 -8.72 41.50 12.49
N GLN A 439 -8.89 40.65 11.47
CA GLN A 439 -9.59 40.98 10.23
C GLN A 439 -10.75 40.01 10.00
N PHE A 440 -11.96 40.57 9.87
CA PHE A 440 -13.19 39.83 9.63
C PHE A 440 -13.85 40.28 8.33
N PRO A 441 -14.20 39.34 7.43
CA PRO A 441 -15.04 39.65 6.28
C PRO A 441 -16.42 40.13 6.75
N SER A 442 -16.93 41.22 6.15
CA SER A 442 -18.19 41.84 6.58
C SER A 442 -19.43 40.96 6.34
N ASP A 443 -19.31 39.96 5.46
CA ASP A 443 -20.35 39.02 5.06
C ASP A 443 -20.28 37.68 5.80
N LEU A 444 -19.25 37.46 6.61
CA LEU A 444 -19.02 36.18 7.28
C LEU A 444 -19.64 36.15 8.68
N ASP A 445 -20.66 35.31 8.85
CA ASP A 445 -21.19 34.96 10.16
C ASP A 445 -20.28 33.92 10.85
N ILE A 446 -19.51 34.36 11.85
CA ILE A 446 -18.65 33.49 12.67
C ILE A 446 -19.36 32.89 13.89
N SER A 447 -20.67 33.06 14.05
CA SER A 447 -21.39 32.62 15.26
C SER A 447 -21.20 31.14 15.56
N SER A 448 -21.10 30.28 14.54
CA SER A 448 -20.80 28.86 14.72
C SER A 448 -19.43 28.59 15.36
N ILE A 449 -18.40 29.38 14.99
CA ILE A 449 -17.07 29.31 15.60
C ILE A 449 -17.14 29.79 17.04
N VAL A 450 -17.82 30.91 17.29
CA VAL A 450 -17.99 31.46 18.65
C VAL A 450 -18.69 30.44 19.56
N THR A 451 -19.77 29.83 19.09
CA THR A 451 -20.47 28.76 19.80
C THR A 451 -19.54 27.58 20.09
N HIS A 452 -18.73 27.18 19.11
CA HIS A 452 -17.83 26.04 19.26
C HIS A 452 -16.76 26.30 20.33
N VAL A 453 -16.10 27.47 20.28
CA VAL A 453 -15.08 27.85 21.27
C VAL A 453 -15.70 28.03 22.65
N ALA A 454 -16.90 28.59 22.76
CA ALA A 454 -17.59 28.74 24.04
C ALA A 454 -17.88 27.39 24.72
N ARG A 455 -18.14 26.34 23.93
CA ARG A 455 -18.43 25.00 24.43
C ARG A 455 -17.19 24.16 24.68
N ASN A 456 -16.13 24.40 23.91
CA ASN A 456 -14.85 23.70 24.03
C ASN A 456 -13.74 24.73 24.24
N PRO A 457 -13.75 25.46 25.36
CA PRO A 457 -12.81 26.54 25.56
C PRO A 457 -11.40 25.97 25.82
N SER A 458 -10.42 26.48 25.07
CA SER A 458 -9.01 26.07 25.22
C SER A 458 -8.36 26.82 26.36
N TRP A 459 -7.84 26.11 27.36
CA TRP A 459 -7.09 26.71 28.48
C TRP A 459 -6.02 27.69 27.98
N GLU A 460 -5.21 27.27 27.00
CA GLU A 460 -4.04 28.03 26.54
C GLU A 460 -4.47 29.29 25.76
N ASN A 461 -5.45 29.16 24.86
CA ASN A 461 -5.84 30.22 23.94
C ASN A 461 -7.06 31.04 24.39
N TRP A 462 -7.71 30.71 25.51
CA TRP A 462 -8.95 31.37 25.95
C TRP A 462 -8.84 32.89 26.01
N HIS A 463 -7.76 33.43 26.60
CA HIS A 463 -7.56 34.87 26.69
C HIS A 463 -7.53 35.54 25.30
N LYS A 464 -6.71 35.02 24.36
CA LYS A 464 -6.59 35.58 23.01
C LYS A 464 -7.89 35.45 22.22
N VAL A 465 -8.53 34.28 22.28
CA VAL A 465 -9.77 34.05 21.52
C VAL A 465 -10.88 34.91 22.07
N SER A 466 -11.00 35.03 23.40
CA SER A 466 -12.04 35.86 24.00
C SER A 466 -11.89 37.33 23.62
N ASP A 467 -10.68 37.88 23.68
CA ASP A 467 -10.40 39.25 23.25
C ASP A 467 -10.75 39.48 21.77
N VAL A 468 -10.35 38.55 20.88
CA VAL A 468 -10.61 38.64 19.43
C VAL A 468 -12.11 38.56 19.12
N VAL A 469 -12.84 37.64 19.76
CA VAL A 469 -14.28 37.49 19.55
C VAL A 469 -15.05 38.68 20.13
N ILE A 470 -14.67 39.21 21.30
CA ILE A 470 -15.30 40.41 21.84
C ILE A 470 -15.06 41.61 20.92
N ALA A 471 -13.84 41.80 20.39
CA ALA A 471 -13.55 42.84 19.42
C ALA A 471 -14.44 42.74 18.16
N TYR A 472 -14.71 41.51 17.68
CA TYR A 472 -15.66 41.26 16.60
C TYR A 472 -17.10 41.64 17.00
N LEU A 473 -17.58 41.17 18.16
CA LEU A 473 -18.95 41.38 18.61
C LEU A 473 -19.27 42.86 18.87
N VAL A 474 -18.29 43.67 19.26
CA VAL A 474 -18.43 45.13 19.39
C VAL A 474 -18.64 45.81 18.04
N GLN A 475 -18.08 45.25 16.96
CA GLN A 475 -18.16 45.82 15.61
C GLN A 475 -19.34 45.27 14.79
N CYS A 476 -19.97 44.19 15.26
CA CYS A 476 -21.04 43.48 14.56
C CYS A 476 -22.41 43.80 15.17
N ASP A 477 -23.46 43.79 14.34
CA ASP A 477 -24.83 43.76 14.85
C ASP A 477 -25.21 42.33 15.28
N ILE A 478 -25.13 42.07 16.58
CA ILE A 478 -25.44 40.77 17.21
C ILE A 478 -26.83 40.26 16.81
N SER A 479 -27.78 41.14 16.49
CA SER A 479 -29.12 40.73 16.08
C SER A 479 -29.13 39.99 14.72
N THR A 480 -28.13 40.21 13.88
CA THR A 480 -28.01 39.60 12.55
C THR A 480 -27.36 38.22 12.56
N LEU A 481 -26.70 37.83 13.66
CA LEU A 481 -26.00 36.56 13.80
C LEU A 481 -26.97 35.37 13.89
N SER A 482 -26.59 34.24 13.27
CA SER A 482 -27.45 33.05 13.19
C SER A 482 -27.58 32.27 14.51
N ASP A 483 -26.51 32.12 15.31
CA ASP A 483 -26.55 31.37 16.59
C ASP A 483 -26.46 32.27 17.83
N ARG A 484 -27.54 33.03 18.09
CA ARG A 484 -27.63 33.94 19.25
C ARG A 484 -27.51 33.24 20.60
N SER A 485 -27.95 31.99 20.71
CA SER A 485 -27.84 31.20 21.95
C SER A 485 -26.38 30.85 22.26
N GLY A 486 -25.61 30.50 21.23
CA GLY A 486 -24.18 30.31 21.37
C GLY A 486 -23.42 31.57 21.72
N ILE A 487 -23.79 32.72 21.15
CA ILE A 487 -23.22 34.03 21.53
C ILE A 487 -23.51 34.36 22.99
N TYR A 488 -24.75 34.18 23.45
CA TYR A 488 -25.11 34.38 24.85
C TYR A 488 -24.25 33.51 25.78
N HIS A 489 -24.13 32.22 25.47
CA HIS A 489 -23.31 31.29 26.23
C HIS A 489 -21.83 31.73 26.24
N PHE A 490 -21.29 32.15 25.10
CA PHE A 490 -19.92 32.67 25.01
C PHE A 490 -19.69 33.89 25.92
N LEU A 491 -20.61 34.86 25.90
CA LEU A 491 -20.52 36.05 26.74
C LEU A 491 -20.57 35.68 28.23
N GLN A 492 -21.43 34.74 28.63
CA GLN A 492 -21.45 34.22 30.00
C GLN A 492 -20.11 33.57 30.39
N GLN A 493 -19.53 32.77 29.48
CA GLN A 493 -18.22 32.16 29.72
C GLN A 493 -17.13 33.23 29.86
N CYS A 494 -17.15 34.31 29.07
CA CYS A 494 -16.17 35.40 29.24
C CYS A 494 -16.20 35.99 30.66
N VAL A 495 -17.39 36.14 31.25
CA VAL A 495 -17.56 36.75 32.58
C VAL A 495 -17.15 35.81 33.71
N HIS A 496 -17.51 34.53 33.59
CA HIS A 496 -17.49 33.58 34.70
C HIS A 496 -16.44 32.46 34.59
N LEU A 497 -15.93 32.17 33.39
CA LEU A 497 -15.02 31.05 33.20
C LEU A 497 -13.64 31.36 33.74
N GLU A 498 -13.18 30.51 34.66
CA GLU A 498 -11.84 30.52 35.22
C GLU A 498 -11.20 29.14 35.02
N PHE A 499 -9.98 29.14 34.50
CA PHE A 499 -9.27 27.96 34.07
C PHE A 499 -8.03 27.72 34.91
N SER A 500 -8.04 26.71 35.77
CA SER A 500 -6.81 26.25 36.43
C SER A 500 -5.92 25.51 35.43
N SER A 501 -4.61 25.77 35.48
CA SER A 501 -3.62 25.02 34.72
C SER A 501 -3.75 23.51 34.94
N PRO A 502 -3.86 22.69 33.89
CA PRO A 502 -3.86 21.24 34.02
C PRO A 502 -2.46 20.65 34.32
N PHE A 503 -1.40 21.48 34.26
CA PHE A 503 -0.01 21.04 34.38
C PHE A 503 0.69 21.48 35.67
N GLU A 504 0.10 22.38 36.45
CA GLU A 504 0.69 22.88 37.70
C GLU A 504 0.08 22.20 38.92
N GLY A 505 0.92 21.94 39.91
CA GLY A 505 0.50 21.44 41.22
C GLY A 505 -0.34 22.47 41.97
N PRO A 506 -1.10 22.05 43.00
CA PRO A 506 -2.06 22.88 43.73
C PRO A 506 -1.45 24.12 44.42
N ASP A 507 -0.13 24.20 44.54
CA ASP A 507 0.57 25.24 45.29
C ASP A 507 0.67 26.58 44.52
N HIS A 508 0.54 26.58 43.19
CA HIS A 508 0.50 27.79 42.36
C HIS A 508 -0.38 27.59 41.11
N PRO A 509 -1.71 27.73 41.20
CA PRO A 509 -2.57 27.60 40.03
C PRO A 509 -2.43 28.85 39.13
N ASP A 510 -1.82 28.71 37.94
CA ASP A 510 -2.03 29.68 36.86
C ASP A 510 -3.50 29.62 36.42
N ILE A 511 -4.30 30.56 36.93
CA ILE A 511 -5.71 30.72 36.59
C ILE A 511 -5.82 31.61 35.36
N ARG A 512 -6.15 31.02 34.21
CA ARG A 512 -6.45 31.76 32.99
C ARG A 512 -7.92 32.20 32.98
N ARG A 513 -8.14 33.46 32.63
CA ARG A 513 -9.46 34.07 32.50
C ARG A 513 -9.44 35.09 31.38
N ALA A 514 -10.62 35.50 30.92
CA ALA A 514 -10.73 36.63 30.01
C ALA A 514 -10.13 37.89 30.66
N THR A 515 -9.55 38.78 29.83
CA THR A 515 -8.99 40.05 30.32
C THR A 515 -10.06 40.89 31.00
N PRO A 516 -9.71 41.74 32.00
CA PRO A 516 -10.68 42.61 32.65
C PRO A 516 -11.52 43.42 31.67
N GLU A 517 -10.89 43.94 30.62
CA GLU A 517 -11.54 44.70 29.55
C GLU A 517 -12.56 43.85 28.77
N THR A 518 -12.18 42.62 28.40
CA THR A 518 -13.05 41.66 27.72
C THR A 518 -14.23 41.24 28.61
N ARG A 519 -14.03 41.10 29.92
CA ARG A 519 -15.10 40.77 30.89
C ARG A 519 -16.11 41.89 31.02
N ASP A 520 -15.64 43.13 31.21
CA ASP A 520 -16.51 44.30 31.34
C ASP A 520 -17.28 44.58 30.04
N THR A 521 -16.63 44.39 28.90
CA THR A 521 -17.27 44.51 27.59
C THR A 521 -18.31 43.40 27.39
N ALA A 522 -18.02 42.16 27.78
CA ALA A 522 -18.98 41.06 27.72
C ALA A 522 -20.21 41.31 28.60
N LEU A 523 -20.03 41.82 29.82
CA LEU A 523 -21.12 42.24 30.71
C LEU A 523 -21.96 43.35 30.08
N THR A 524 -21.32 44.34 29.46
CA THR A 524 -22.00 45.43 28.77
C THR A 524 -22.86 44.91 27.62
N LEU A 525 -22.33 44.01 26.79
CA LEU A 525 -23.07 43.38 25.69
C LEU A 525 -24.24 42.51 26.19
N LEU A 526 -24.05 41.75 27.27
CA LEU A 526 -25.13 40.95 27.88
C LEU A 526 -26.30 41.83 28.33
N ASN A 527 -26.01 42.95 29.00
CA ASN A 527 -27.03 43.89 29.47
C ASN A 527 -27.69 44.63 28.29
N GLN A 528 -26.92 45.06 27.29
CA GLN A 528 -27.44 45.78 26.13
C GLN A 528 -28.42 44.93 25.31
N TYR A 529 -28.16 43.62 25.19
CA TYR A 529 -28.96 42.71 24.37
C TYR A 529 -29.83 41.75 25.20
N GLU A 530 -30.08 42.06 26.47
CA GLU A 530 -30.87 41.22 27.40
C GLU A 530 -32.22 40.80 26.77
N ALA A 531 -32.95 41.74 26.17
CA ALA A 531 -34.24 41.46 25.53
C ALA A 531 -34.14 40.47 24.35
N LEU A 532 -33.02 40.42 23.62
CA LEU A 532 -32.79 39.45 22.55
C LEU A 532 -32.51 38.05 23.11
N PHE A 533 -31.90 37.96 24.28
CA PHE A 533 -31.51 36.68 24.90
C PHE A 533 -32.62 36.06 25.76
N VAL A 534 -33.48 36.87 26.38
CA VAL A 534 -34.63 36.41 27.19
C VAL A 534 -35.66 35.61 26.38
N LEU A 535 -35.73 35.82 25.06
CA LEU A 535 -36.63 35.08 24.16
C LEU A 535 -36.10 33.70 23.74
N LEU A 536 -34.89 33.31 24.16
CA LEU A 536 -34.31 32.01 23.83
C LEU A 536 -34.81 30.93 24.81
N PRO A 537 -35.10 29.71 24.34
CA PRO A 537 -35.41 28.60 25.24
C PRO A 537 -34.23 28.37 26.21
N PRO A 538 -34.49 27.96 27.46
CA PRO A 538 -33.43 27.72 28.44
C PRO A 538 -32.42 26.74 27.86
N SER A 539 -31.14 27.12 27.89
CA SER A 539 -30.03 26.27 27.49
C SER A 539 -30.14 24.90 28.18
N PRO A 540 -29.81 23.79 27.49
CA PRO A 540 -29.75 22.48 28.14
C PRO A 540 -28.79 22.56 29.35
N PRO A 541 -29.13 21.96 30.49
CA PRO A 541 -28.35 22.11 31.71
C PRO A 541 -26.91 21.66 31.50
N LEU A 542 -25.98 22.47 32.01
CA LEU A 542 -24.57 22.12 32.16
C LEU A 542 -24.46 20.77 32.88
N PRO A 543 -23.62 19.83 32.42
CA PRO A 543 -23.16 18.78 33.31
C PRO A 543 -22.30 19.45 34.38
N PHE A 544 -22.83 19.60 35.59
CA PHE A 544 -22.05 19.98 36.75
C PHE A 544 -20.95 18.94 36.98
N PRO A 545 -19.68 19.34 37.15
CA PRO A 545 -18.63 18.46 37.62
C PRO A 545 -18.67 18.43 39.14
N ASP A 546 -19.67 17.76 39.72
CA ASP A 546 -19.71 17.46 41.16
C ASP A 546 -19.98 15.97 41.36
N GLU A 547 -18.99 15.18 40.95
CA GLU A 547 -18.55 13.99 41.68
C GLU A 547 -17.10 13.75 41.28
N ALA A 548 -16.21 13.71 42.27
CA ALA A 548 -14.78 13.55 42.10
C ALA A 548 -14.44 12.26 41.33
N ALA A 549 -14.39 12.35 40.00
CA ALA A 549 -13.59 11.49 39.16
C ALA A 549 -12.22 12.19 39.01
N PRO A 550 -11.11 11.56 39.42
CA PRO A 550 -9.80 12.18 39.27
C PRO A 550 -9.60 12.54 37.80
N CYS A 551 -8.97 13.70 37.54
CA CYS A 551 -8.34 13.99 36.26
C CYS A 551 -7.67 12.71 35.77
N LEU A 552 -8.20 12.13 34.68
CA LEU A 552 -7.55 11.01 34.01
C LEU A 552 -6.20 11.54 33.53
N ALA A 553 -5.18 11.26 34.33
CA ALA A 553 -3.81 11.33 33.89
C ALA A 553 -3.73 10.60 32.54
N ILE A 554 -3.18 11.28 31.54
CA ILE A 554 -3.00 10.77 30.18
C ILE A 554 -1.96 9.62 30.13
N HIS A 555 -1.55 9.08 31.28
CA HIS A 555 -0.84 7.82 31.38
C HIS A 555 -1.85 6.72 31.73
N THR A 556 -2.06 5.79 30.79
CA THR A 556 -2.93 4.60 30.84
C THR A 556 -4.38 4.79 30.33
N LEU A 557 -4.52 4.88 29.01
CA LEU A 557 -5.78 4.55 28.33
C LEU A 557 -5.52 3.65 27.10
N ASP A 558 -4.81 2.55 27.31
CA ASP A 558 -4.56 1.52 26.29
C ASP A 558 -5.37 0.22 26.50
N ASP A 559 -6.18 0.12 27.57
CA ASP A 559 -6.65 -1.20 28.05
C ASP A 559 -8.16 -1.49 27.96
N LEU A 560 -8.85 -0.93 26.95
CA LEU A 560 -10.24 -1.35 26.67
C LEU A 560 -10.45 -1.65 25.17
N THR A 561 -10.09 -2.88 24.78
CA THR A 561 -10.71 -3.60 23.67
C THR A 561 -11.52 -4.79 24.21
N PRO A 562 -12.63 -5.20 23.54
CA PRO A 562 -13.40 -6.35 23.97
C PRO A 562 -12.62 -7.64 23.67
N SER A 563 -12.41 -8.41 24.72
CA SER A 563 -11.70 -9.68 24.77
C SER A 563 -12.43 -10.79 24.01
N ILE A 564 -12.17 -10.94 22.71
CA ILE A 564 -12.32 -12.23 22.00
C ILE A 564 -11.22 -12.35 20.94
N ILE A 565 -10.13 -13.04 21.27
CA ILE A 565 -9.49 -14.12 20.49
C ILE A 565 -8.29 -14.62 21.31
N ASN A 566 -8.36 -15.89 21.68
CA ASN A 566 -7.29 -16.62 22.36
C ASN A 566 -6.17 -17.02 21.36
N ARG A 567 -4.93 -16.95 21.87
CA ARG A 567 -3.72 -17.76 21.62
C ARG A 567 -2.58 -17.25 20.73
N ALA A 568 -1.44 -17.21 21.43
CA ALA A 568 -0.05 -17.51 21.06
C ALA A 568 0.81 -16.34 20.55
N ASP A 569 1.32 -15.55 21.50
CA ASP A 569 2.54 -14.76 21.35
C ASP A 569 3.79 -15.60 21.66
N PRO A 570 4.91 -15.41 20.95
CA PRO A 570 6.24 -15.79 21.40
C PRO A 570 6.90 -14.63 22.19
N ASP A 571 7.61 -14.97 23.27
CA ASP A 571 8.32 -14.03 24.15
C ASP A 571 9.27 -13.07 23.41
N PRO A 572 9.38 -11.79 23.85
CA PRO A 572 10.40 -10.87 23.35
C PRO A 572 11.80 -11.20 23.90
N PRO A 573 12.89 -10.91 23.16
CA PRO A 573 14.25 -11.22 23.59
C PRO A 573 14.68 -10.31 24.75
N ARG A 574 15.14 -10.94 25.84
CA ARG A 574 15.83 -10.29 26.96
C ARG A 574 17.20 -9.78 26.51
N TYR A 575 17.46 -8.49 26.66
CA TYR A 575 18.81 -7.93 26.62
C TYR A 575 19.56 -8.26 27.92
N PRO A 576 20.84 -8.67 27.88
CA PRO A 576 21.65 -8.84 29.07
C PRO A 576 22.19 -7.49 29.57
N SER A 577 21.73 -7.08 30.76
CA SER A 577 22.34 -6.04 31.56
C SER A 577 23.76 -6.43 31.94
N THR A 578 24.77 -5.71 31.44
CA THR A 578 26.15 -5.87 31.88
C THR A 578 26.54 -4.64 32.70
N SER A 579 26.40 -4.76 34.01
CA SER A 579 26.97 -3.84 34.99
C SER A 579 28.22 -4.48 35.57
N ALA A 580 29.40 -3.99 35.18
CA ALA A 580 30.63 -4.14 35.94
C ALA A 580 31.54 -2.91 35.70
N PRO A 581 32.20 -2.39 36.75
CA PRO A 581 32.88 -1.10 36.72
C PRO A 581 34.29 -1.20 36.13
N LEU A 582 34.70 -0.21 35.34
CA LEU A 582 36.10 -0.03 34.93
C LEU A 582 36.85 0.90 35.91
N PRO A 583 38.11 0.59 36.25
CA PRO A 583 38.93 1.39 37.16
C PRO A 583 39.51 2.62 36.44
N LEU A 584 39.62 3.70 37.22
CA LEU A 584 40.19 4.99 36.86
C LEU A 584 41.72 4.92 37.02
N ASP A 585 42.46 4.84 35.92
CA ASP A 585 43.92 5.09 35.94
C ASP A 585 44.24 6.36 35.15
N HIS A 586 44.73 7.34 35.90
CA HIS A 586 45.31 8.58 35.39
C HIS A 586 46.68 8.32 34.77
N HIS A 587 46.82 8.57 33.47
CA HIS A 587 48.11 8.91 32.88
C HIS A 587 48.04 10.25 32.16
N VAL A 588 48.62 11.24 32.83
CA VAL A 588 49.02 12.55 32.32
C VAL A 588 50.12 12.33 31.29
N ILE A 589 49.91 12.75 30.05
CA ILE A 589 50.99 13.04 29.11
C ILE A 589 50.83 14.49 28.66
N ASN A 590 51.69 15.33 29.22
CA ASN A 590 52.05 16.63 28.65
C ASN A 590 52.76 16.42 27.31
N LEU A 591 52.40 17.20 26.30
CA LEU A 591 53.34 17.63 25.28
C LEU A 591 52.85 18.95 24.67
N ALA A 592 53.53 20.01 25.09
CA ALA A 592 53.48 21.32 24.49
C ALA A 592 54.29 21.34 23.19
N SER A 593 53.80 22.14 22.24
CA SER A 593 54.54 23.04 21.33
C SER A 593 55.67 22.51 20.44
N ALA A 594 55.47 22.64 19.12
CA ALA A 594 56.36 23.32 18.15
C ALA A 594 55.66 23.33 16.76
N GLU A 595 55.16 24.49 16.31
CA GLU A 595 55.78 25.34 15.26
C GLU A 595 55.78 24.73 13.84
N LEU A 596 54.87 25.17 12.97
CA LEU A 596 55.06 26.27 12.01
C LEU A 596 53.73 26.67 11.36
#